data_AF-A0A9N9MXM6-F1
#
_entry.id   AF-A0A9N9MXM6-F1
#
_cell.length_a   1.000
_cell.length_b   1.000
_cell.length_c   1.000
_cell.angle_alpha   90.00
_cell.angle_beta   90.00
_cell.angle_gamma   90.00
#
_symmetry.space_group_name_H-M   'P 1'
#
loop_
_entity.id
_entity.type
_entity.pdbx_description
1 polymer ?
#
loop_
_entity_poly.entity_id
_entity_poly.type
_entity_poly.pdbx_seq_one_letter_code
_entity_poly.pdbx_strand_id
1 'polypeptide(L)'
;MRGDGSCVACQCDETGSMFQQCNAEGKCQSKAGVSGDKCYKCAENHYNFTKSDCKNCECSEEGSVFNAPNCNPNNGVCNCKENVEGKQCKGCKPGFFNLDLERIRLHSLLLLREIVTLQLRCGHNTGRSSCDICLQGYYGNALVLPEDDCKRCECYLVGTEADTLEEPIYDSSIGACVCKNKVVGMNCDQCEDGFYNMQSGEGCHSCNCDPIGSYNSTCNLYSGQCYCGPGVTGLRSCYHCDARKYGFSLEGCEDCECDVIGSNDLKCNAPGQCPCLDNVEGRRCNRQREKEITRTLATVTEYIVEIEARTDDAQRIGDNINIVLETLEQRFNEISTQLEQDAKKALQDAWERSKQVGQQSDNMSKIAQQAR
;
A
#
# COMPACT_ATOMS: atom_id res chain seq x y z
N MET A 1 -83.14 30.75 -43.33
CA MET A 1 -84.38 31.51 -43.62
C MET A 1 -84.29 32.06 -45.04
N ARG A 2 -85.28 31.81 -45.90
CA ARG A 2 -85.43 32.60 -47.14
C ARG A 2 -85.92 34.00 -46.75
N GLY A 3 -85.45 35.02 -47.45
CA GLY A 3 -85.64 36.44 -47.09
C GLY A 3 -87.02 37.02 -47.37
N ASP A 4 -88.07 36.21 -47.54
CA ASP A 4 -89.43 36.65 -47.88
C ASP A 4 -90.43 36.58 -46.71
N GLY A 5 -89.97 36.24 -45.49
CA GLY A 5 -90.79 36.29 -44.27
C GLY A 5 -91.94 35.28 -44.21
N SER A 6 -91.97 34.28 -45.09
CA SER A 6 -93.06 33.29 -45.18
C SER A 6 -92.76 32.03 -44.36
N CYS A 7 -93.74 31.54 -43.59
CA CYS A 7 -93.64 30.24 -42.91
C CYS A 7 -93.85 29.10 -43.91
N VAL A 8 -92.86 28.20 -44.03
CA VAL A 8 -92.91 27.02 -44.90
C VAL A 8 -93.00 25.75 -44.08
N ALA A 9 -93.73 24.74 -44.57
CA ALA A 9 -93.82 23.45 -43.92
C ALA A 9 -92.45 22.74 -43.86
N CYS A 10 -92.18 22.05 -42.75
CA CYS A 10 -90.90 21.38 -42.53
C CYS A 10 -90.61 20.25 -43.52
N GLN A 11 -91.62 19.49 -43.99
CA GLN A 11 -91.44 18.35 -44.90
C GLN A 11 -90.43 17.31 -44.39
N CYS A 12 -90.54 16.95 -43.10
CA CYS A 12 -89.72 15.90 -42.51
C CYS A 12 -90.22 14.52 -43.00
N ASP A 13 -89.30 13.64 -43.39
CA ASP A 13 -89.68 12.30 -43.85
C ASP A 13 -90.27 11.46 -42.70
N GLU A 14 -91.48 10.91 -42.88
CA GLU A 14 -92.16 10.11 -41.84
C GLU A 14 -91.40 8.84 -41.43
N THR A 15 -90.59 8.30 -42.34
CA THR A 15 -89.80 7.08 -42.10
C THR A 15 -88.53 7.42 -41.33
N GLY A 16 -87.80 8.45 -41.78
CA GLY A 16 -86.45 8.76 -41.28
C GLY A 16 -86.38 9.81 -40.17
N SER A 17 -87.41 10.64 -39.96
CA SER A 17 -87.44 11.63 -38.89
C SER A 17 -87.99 11.05 -37.58
N MET A 18 -87.46 11.53 -36.44
CA MET A 18 -87.98 11.21 -35.10
C MET A 18 -89.36 11.85 -34.90
N PHE A 19 -89.53 13.07 -35.40
CA PHE A 19 -90.77 13.85 -35.32
C PHE A 19 -90.94 14.69 -36.61
N GLN A 20 -92.15 15.20 -36.83
CA GLN A 20 -92.51 15.99 -38.02
C GLN A 20 -92.19 17.49 -37.89
N GLN A 21 -91.64 17.91 -36.75
CA GLN A 21 -91.22 19.27 -36.47
C GLN A 21 -89.74 19.49 -36.84
N CYS A 22 -89.42 20.71 -37.24
CA CYS A 22 -88.06 21.16 -37.54
C CYS A 22 -87.68 22.37 -36.68
N ASN A 23 -86.37 22.63 -36.56
CA ASN A 23 -85.85 23.78 -35.83
C ASN A 23 -86.07 25.10 -36.59
N ALA A 24 -85.64 26.23 -36.01
CA ALA A 24 -85.81 27.56 -36.59
C ALA A 24 -85.13 27.72 -37.98
N GLU A 25 -84.15 26.88 -38.30
CA GLU A 25 -83.47 26.83 -39.59
C GLU A 25 -84.18 25.93 -40.62
N GLY A 26 -85.22 25.19 -40.21
CA GLY A 26 -85.97 24.28 -41.09
C GLY A 26 -85.41 22.85 -41.14
N LYS A 27 -84.54 22.46 -40.20
CA LYS A 27 -83.89 21.15 -40.14
C LYS A 27 -84.63 20.17 -39.22
N CYS A 28 -84.92 18.99 -39.74
CA CYS A 28 -85.62 17.91 -39.05
C CYS A 28 -84.67 17.09 -38.18
N GLN A 29 -85.19 16.46 -37.11
CA GLN A 29 -84.41 15.58 -36.25
C GLN A 29 -84.43 14.14 -36.82
N SER A 30 -83.28 13.66 -37.31
CA SER A 30 -83.13 12.32 -37.89
C SER A 30 -83.12 11.21 -36.83
N LYS A 31 -83.62 10.02 -37.19
CA LYS A 31 -83.37 8.76 -36.48
C LYS A 31 -81.90 8.34 -36.62
N ALA A 32 -81.46 7.40 -35.78
CA ALA A 32 -80.12 6.83 -35.85
C ALA A 32 -79.85 6.23 -37.25
N GLY A 33 -78.68 6.52 -37.83
CA GLY A 33 -78.32 6.03 -39.16
C GLY A 33 -79.04 6.71 -40.32
N VAL A 34 -79.79 7.80 -40.09
CA VAL A 34 -80.47 8.62 -41.12
C VAL A 34 -79.80 9.99 -41.23
N SER A 35 -79.71 10.54 -42.45
CA SER A 35 -79.01 11.81 -42.74
C SER A 35 -79.79 12.72 -43.68
N GLY A 36 -79.41 14.01 -43.69
CA GLY A 36 -80.03 15.08 -44.48
C GLY A 36 -81.04 15.93 -43.70
N ASP A 37 -81.26 17.16 -44.13
CA ASP A 37 -82.08 18.15 -43.39
C ASP A 37 -83.56 17.79 -43.30
N LYS A 38 -84.03 16.89 -44.18
CA LYS A 38 -85.39 16.36 -44.25
C LYS A 38 -85.46 14.85 -43.95
N CYS A 39 -84.33 14.23 -43.58
CA CYS A 39 -84.24 12.83 -43.16
C CYS A 39 -84.69 11.74 -44.17
N TYR A 40 -84.65 12.00 -45.48
CA TYR A 40 -85.14 11.05 -46.51
C TYR A 40 -84.13 9.98 -46.96
N LYS A 41 -82.93 9.92 -46.36
CA LYS A 41 -81.88 8.97 -46.76
C LYS A 41 -81.09 8.44 -45.58
N CYS A 42 -80.52 7.26 -45.74
CA CYS A 42 -79.57 6.74 -44.76
C CYS A 42 -78.30 7.62 -44.69
N ALA A 43 -77.71 7.66 -43.50
CA ALA A 43 -76.37 8.21 -43.29
C ALA A 43 -75.33 7.39 -44.05
N GLU A 44 -74.13 7.95 -44.19
CA GLU A 44 -73.03 7.20 -44.80
C GLU A 44 -72.80 5.88 -44.05
N ASN A 45 -72.38 4.85 -44.79
CA ASN A 45 -72.21 3.49 -44.30
C ASN A 45 -73.49 2.80 -43.75
N HIS A 46 -74.67 3.29 -44.13
CA HIS A 46 -75.95 2.67 -43.83
C HIS A 46 -76.78 2.46 -45.10
N TYR A 47 -77.62 1.43 -45.10
CA TYR A 47 -78.42 1.03 -46.25
C TYR A 47 -79.84 0.60 -45.88
N ASN A 48 -80.67 0.44 -46.91
CA ASN A 48 -82.04 -0.08 -46.83
C ASN A 48 -82.99 0.85 -46.04
N PHE A 49 -83.25 2.03 -46.62
CA PHE A 49 -84.20 3.02 -46.10
C PHE A 49 -85.62 2.46 -46.10
N THR A 50 -86.02 1.85 -44.98
CA THR A 50 -87.32 1.21 -44.78
C THR A 50 -87.89 1.64 -43.43
N LYS A 51 -89.16 1.32 -43.18
CA LYS A 51 -89.91 1.67 -41.95
C LYS A 51 -89.27 1.15 -40.65
N SER A 52 -88.27 0.28 -40.74
CA SER A 52 -87.61 -0.41 -39.61
C SER A 52 -86.11 -0.10 -39.49
N ASP A 53 -85.74 1.14 -39.79
CA ASP A 53 -84.42 1.76 -39.57
C ASP A 53 -83.31 1.39 -40.57
N CYS A 54 -82.47 2.38 -40.87
CA CYS A 54 -81.30 2.24 -41.72
C CYS A 54 -80.29 1.30 -41.07
N LYS A 55 -79.90 0.23 -41.79
CA LYS A 55 -78.98 -0.77 -41.26
C LYS A 55 -77.54 -0.36 -41.54
N ASN A 56 -76.66 -0.51 -40.54
CA ASN A 56 -75.23 -0.36 -40.74
C ASN A 56 -74.73 -1.45 -41.70
N CYS A 57 -73.85 -1.08 -42.63
CA CYS A 57 -73.29 -2.00 -43.61
C CYS A 57 -72.23 -2.94 -43.05
N GLU A 58 -71.59 -2.57 -41.93
CA GLU A 58 -70.54 -3.38 -41.27
C GLU A 58 -69.37 -3.74 -42.20
N CYS A 59 -68.99 -2.83 -43.09
CA CYS A 59 -67.83 -2.99 -43.96
C CYS A 59 -66.54 -3.03 -43.14
N SER A 60 -65.64 -3.97 -43.43
CA SER A 60 -64.28 -3.96 -42.90
C SER A 60 -63.52 -2.76 -43.47
N GLU A 61 -62.89 -1.97 -42.59
CA GLU A 61 -62.04 -0.85 -43.00
C GLU A 61 -60.84 -1.37 -43.80
N GLU A 62 -60.28 -2.51 -43.40
CA GLU A 62 -59.13 -3.18 -44.02
C GLU A 62 -59.42 -3.51 -45.49
N GLY A 63 -60.60 -4.07 -45.74
CA GLY A 63 -61.01 -4.56 -47.04
C GLY A 63 -61.74 -3.55 -47.91
N SER A 64 -62.17 -2.41 -47.37
CA SER A 64 -62.89 -1.38 -48.13
C SER A 64 -61.92 -0.41 -48.80
N VAL A 65 -62.31 0.11 -49.97
CA VAL A 65 -61.52 1.12 -50.68
C VAL A 65 -61.25 2.34 -49.78
N PHE A 66 -60.06 2.94 -49.91
CA PHE A 66 -59.60 4.08 -49.10
C PHE A 66 -59.55 3.86 -47.57
N ASN A 67 -59.65 2.61 -47.12
CA ASN A 67 -59.77 2.25 -45.70
C ASN A 67 -60.95 2.92 -44.98
N ALA A 68 -62.04 3.17 -45.71
CA ALA A 68 -63.24 3.80 -45.18
C ALA A 68 -64.44 2.87 -45.38
N PRO A 69 -65.26 2.65 -44.36
CA PRO A 69 -66.42 1.78 -44.48
C PRO A 69 -67.48 2.49 -45.33
N ASN A 70 -67.72 1.98 -46.54
CA ASN A 70 -68.68 2.54 -47.48
C ASN A 70 -69.36 1.43 -48.29
N CYS A 71 -70.66 1.56 -48.46
CA CYS A 71 -71.52 0.57 -49.08
C CYS A 71 -72.56 1.21 -49.97
N ASN A 72 -73.12 0.41 -50.87
CA ASN A 72 -74.26 0.81 -51.67
C ASN A 72 -75.52 0.98 -50.79
N PRO A 73 -76.21 2.14 -50.85
CA PRO A 73 -77.30 2.49 -49.94
C PRO A 73 -78.58 1.65 -50.12
N ASN A 74 -78.70 0.89 -51.21
CA ASN A 74 -79.88 0.08 -51.49
C ASN A 74 -79.72 -1.38 -51.04
N ASN A 75 -78.54 -1.97 -51.22
CA ASN A 75 -78.31 -3.41 -50.96
C ASN A 75 -77.26 -3.70 -49.87
N GLY A 76 -76.53 -2.67 -49.42
CA GLY A 76 -75.55 -2.77 -48.34
C GLY A 76 -74.31 -3.58 -48.70
N VAL A 77 -74.01 -3.73 -49.99
CA VAL A 77 -72.76 -4.36 -50.43
C VAL A 77 -71.64 -3.33 -50.32
N CYS A 78 -70.56 -3.69 -49.62
CA CYS A 78 -69.41 -2.83 -49.39
C CYS A 78 -68.52 -2.73 -50.64
N ASN A 79 -67.89 -1.57 -50.82
CA ASN A 79 -66.97 -1.32 -51.92
C ASN A 79 -65.59 -1.89 -51.58
N CYS A 80 -65.36 -3.16 -51.92
CA CYS A 80 -64.12 -3.87 -51.57
C CYS A 80 -62.93 -3.48 -52.46
N LYS A 81 -61.72 -3.54 -51.88
CA LYS A 81 -60.43 -3.44 -52.59
C LYS A 81 -60.25 -4.58 -53.58
N GLU A 82 -59.31 -4.41 -54.49
CA GLU A 82 -58.88 -5.47 -55.40
C GLU A 82 -58.44 -6.71 -54.60
N ASN A 83 -58.83 -7.90 -55.05
CA ASN A 83 -58.53 -9.18 -54.41
C ASN A 83 -59.16 -9.43 -53.03
N VAL A 84 -60.07 -8.56 -52.60
CA VAL A 84 -60.93 -8.74 -51.42
C VAL A 84 -62.34 -9.12 -51.88
N GLU A 85 -63.03 -9.95 -51.10
CA GLU A 85 -64.37 -10.45 -51.40
C GLU A 85 -65.28 -10.54 -50.16
N GLY A 86 -66.55 -10.84 -50.43
CA GLY A 86 -67.63 -10.89 -49.45
C GLY A 86 -68.38 -9.57 -49.31
N LYS A 87 -69.63 -9.64 -48.84
CA LYS A 87 -70.54 -8.48 -48.69
C LYS A 87 -69.94 -7.37 -47.81
N GLN A 88 -69.14 -7.76 -46.82
CA GLN A 88 -68.51 -6.89 -45.83
C GLN A 88 -67.00 -6.68 -46.06
N CYS A 89 -66.45 -7.15 -47.17
CA CYS A 89 -65.02 -7.08 -47.49
C CYS A 89 -64.09 -7.69 -46.43
N LYS A 90 -64.48 -8.82 -45.82
CA LYS A 90 -63.69 -9.49 -44.75
C LYS A 90 -62.84 -10.66 -45.26
N GLY A 91 -63.05 -11.13 -46.49
CA GLY A 91 -62.35 -12.28 -47.05
C GLY A 91 -61.40 -11.88 -48.17
N CYS A 92 -60.30 -12.60 -48.34
CA CYS A 92 -59.49 -12.53 -49.55
C CYS A 92 -60.06 -13.48 -50.61
N LYS A 93 -59.99 -13.09 -51.89
CA LYS A 93 -60.31 -14.00 -53.00
C LYS A 93 -59.39 -15.23 -52.97
N PRO A 94 -59.83 -16.40 -53.50
CA PRO A 94 -58.97 -17.58 -53.60
C PRO A 94 -57.63 -17.26 -54.29
N GLY A 95 -56.53 -17.71 -53.70
CA GLY A 95 -55.17 -17.41 -54.15
C GLY A 95 -54.55 -16.15 -53.51
N PHE A 96 -55.31 -15.39 -52.72
CA PHE A 96 -54.85 -14.22 -51.98
C PHE A 96 -55.03 -14.46 -50.47
N PHE A 97 -54.13 -13.92 -49.65
CA PHE A 97 -54.15 -14.05 -48.19
C PHE A 97 -53.66 -12.74 -47.54
N ASN A 98 -53.95 -12.58 -46.24
CA ASN A 98 -53.54 -11.46 -45.38
C ASN A 98 -54.28 -10.11 -45.62
N LEU A 99 -55.38 -9.92 -44.88
CA LEU A 99 -56.20 -8.71 -44.86
C LEU A 99 -56.04 -7.93 -43.54
N ASP A 100 -54.81 -7.58 -43.16
CA ASP A 100 -54.51 -6.87 -41.89
C ASP A 100 -54.25 -5.35 -42.06
N LEU A 101 -54.93 -4.53 -41.24
CA LEU A 101 -54.71 -3.07 -41.13
C LEU A 101 -53.44 -2.68 -40.37
N GLU A 102 -52.78 -3.63 -39.68
CA GLU A 102 -51.52 -3.38 -38.97
C GLU A 102 -50.39 -2.95 -39.92
N ARG A 103 -50.50 -3.25 -41.22
CA ARG A 103 -49.51 -2.82 -42.22
C ARG A 103 -49.78 -1.45 -42.84
N ILE A 104 -50.96 -0.85 -42.66
CA ILE A 104 -51.32 0.45 -43.29
C ILE A 104 -51.33 1.59 -42.26
N ARG A 105 -51.56 1.33 -40.97
CA ARG A 105 -51.33 2.33 -39.91
C ARG A 105 -49.85 2.68 -39.67
N LEU A 106 -48.92 1.84 -40.14
CA LEU A 106 -47.49 2.17 -40.12
C LEU A 106 -47.05 3.07 -41.29
N HIS A 107 -47.79 3.15 -42.40
CA HIS A 107 -47.32 3.89 -43.58
C HIS A 107 -47.58 5.41 -43.54
N SER A 108 -48.54 5.88 -42.75
CA SER A 108 -48.75 7.33 -42.52
C SER A 108 -47.76 7.94 -41.52
N LEU A 109 -47.02 7.10 -40.78
CA LEU A 109 -45.94 7.51 -39.86
C LEU A 109 -44.53 7.26 -40.42
N LEU A 110 -44.42 6.57 -41.57
CA LEU A 110 -43.14 6.32 -42.25
C LEU A 110 -42.76 7.42 -43.25
N LEU A 111 -43.72 8.18 -43.81
CA LEU A 111 -43.44 9.25 -44.79
C LEU A 111 -43.04 10.61 -44.19
N LEU A 112 -42.95 10.74 -42.86
CA LEU A 112 -42.23 11.86 -42.20
C LEU A 112 -40.92 11.42 -41.53
N ARG A 113 -40.53 10.15 -41.64
CA ARG A 113 -39.22 9.66 -41.19
C ARG A 113 -38.24 9.39 -42.32
N GLU A 114 -38.67 9.50 -43.57
CA GLU A 114 -37.79 9.43 -44.75
C GLU A 114 -37.41 10.82 -45.32
N ILE A 115 -37.45 11.87 -44.49
CA ILE A 115 -36.43 12.93 -44.63
C ILE A 115 -35.25 12.50 -43.77
N VAL A 116 -34.46 11.57 -44.32
CA VAL A 116 -33.00 11.51 -44.20
C VAL A 116 -32.43 12.13 -42.91
N THR A 117 -32.51 11.42 -41.79
CA THR A 117 -31.22 11.12 -41.16
C THR A 117 -30.68 9.94 -41.94
N LEU A 118 -29.78 10.22 -42.89
CA LEU A 118 -28.77 9.24 -43.29
C LEU A 118 -27.97 8.95 -42.02
N GLN A 119 -28.52 8.12 -41.13
CA GLN A 119 -27.76 7.62 -40.01
C GLN A 119 -26.95 6.49 -40.61
N LEU A 120 -25.79 6.87 -41.16
CA LEU A 120 -24.74 5.94 -41.53
C LEU A 120 -24.65 4.93 -40.37
N ARG A 121 -24.84 3.63 -40.65
CA ARG A 121 -24.58 2.60 -39.65
C ARG A 121 -23.07 2.49 -39.54
N CYS A 122 -22.51 3.29 -38.65
CA CYS A 122 -21.10 3.31 -38.34
C CYS A 122 -20.65 1.94 -37.79
N GLY A 123 -19.59 1.39 -38.37
CA GLY A 123 -18.93 0.15 -37.94
C GLY A 123 -17.82 0.43 -36.92
N HIS A 124 -17.16 -0.63 -36.43
CA HIS A 124 -15.97 -0.60 -35.56
C HIS A 124 -15.94 0.50 -34.48
N ASN A 125 -17.07 0.69 -33.80
CA ASN A 125 -17.22 1.67 -32.71
C ASN A 125 -17.03 3.13 -33.11
N THR A 126 -17.34 3.49 -34.36
CA THR A 126 -17.42 4.88 -34.85
C THR A 126 -18.85 5.43 -34.72
N GLY A 127 -19.00 6.76 -34.71
CA GLY A 127 -20.27 7.43 -34.45
C GLY A 127 -20.47 8.73 -35.25
N ARG A 128 -21.60 9.41 -35.00
CA ARG A 128 -22.14 10.58 -35.75
C ARG A 128 -22.59 10.25 -37.19
N SER A 129 -23.10 11.27 -37.88
CA SER A 129 -23.60 11.20 -39.26
C SER A 129 -22.52 10.86 -40.31
N SER A 130 -21.24 11.03 -39.97
CA SER A 130 -20.09 10.85 -40.86
C SER A 130 -19.16 9.70 -40.46
N CYS A 131 -19.40 9.01 -39.33
CA CYS A 131 -18.51 7.99 -38.78
C CYS A 131 -17.06 8.47 -38.59
N ASP A 132 -16.87 9.75 -38.33
CA ASP A 132 -15.58 10.45 -38.26
C ASP A 132 -15.06 10.61 -36.83
N ILE A 133 -15.79 10.10 -35.84
CA ILE A 133 -15.38 10.07 -34.44
C ILE A 133 -15.63 8.70 -33.83
N CYS A 134 -14.88 8.37 -32.77
CA CYS A 134 -15.17 7.19 -31.96
C CYS A 134 -16.43 7.39 -31.11
N LEU A 135 -17.15 6.31 -30.84
CA LEU A 135 -18.29 6.30 -29.93
C LEU A 135 -17.84 6.65 -28.50
N GLN A 136 -18.81 7.06 -27.68
CA GLN A 136 -18.58 7.21 -26.25
C GLN A 136 -18.02 5.90 -25.67
N GLY A 137 -16.95 6.02 -24.86
CA GLY A 137 -16.21 4.89 -24.30
C GLY A 137 -15.08 4.38 -25.21
N TYR A 138 -14.85 5.01 -26.36
CA TYR A 138 -13.78 4.69 -27.29
C TYR A 138 -12.94 5.93 -27.62
N TYR A 139 -11.66 5.71 -27.95
CA TYR A 139 -10.70 6.73 -28.32
C TYR A 139 -9.84 6.24 -29.49
N GLY A 140 -9.16 7.18 -30.17
CA GLY A 140 -8.31 6.89 -31.32
C GLY A 140 -8.81 7.58 -32.58
N ASN A 141 -8.37 7.10 -33.74
CA ASN A 141 -8.67 7.73 -35.03
C ASN A 141 -9.70 6.91 -35.84
N ALA A 142 -10.92 7.42 -35.90
CA ALA A 142 -12.04 6.84 -36.65
C ALA A 142 -11.87 6.84 -38.18
N LEU A 143 -10.84 7.52 -38.72
CA LEU A 143 -10.61 7.64 -40.16
C LEU A 143 -9.51 6.71 -40.71
N VAL A 144 -8.88 5.90 -39.85
CA VAL A 144 -7.87 4.91 -40.28
C VAL A 144 -8.58 3.74 -40.97
N LEU A 145 -8.11 3.35 -42.15
CA LEU A 145 -8.63 2.22 -42.95
C LEU A 145 -7.50 1.20 -43.16
N PRO A 146 -7.77 -0.13 -43.20
CA PRO A 146 -9.08 -0.79 -43.30
C PRO A 146 -9.73 -1.18 -41.96
N GLU A 147 -9.02 -0.99 -40.83
CA GLU A 147 -9.53 -1.16 -39.47
C GLU A 147 -9.47 0.19 -38.74
N ASP A 148 -10.63 0.70 -38.33
CA ASP A 148 -10.80 1.96 -37.60
C ASP A 148 -10.13 1.83 -36.20
N ASP A 149 -9.30 2.80 -35.78
CA ASP A 149 -8.48 2.72 -34.55
C ASP A 149 -9.26 3.06 -33.27
N CYS A 150 -10.59 2.88 -33.26
CA CYS A 150 -11.43 3.17 -32.11
C CYS A 150 -11.30 2.07 -31.04
N LYS A 151 -10.40 2.30 -30.08
CA LYS A 151 -10.10 1.42 -28.95
C LYS A 151 -10.95 1.78 -27.74
N ARG A 152 -11.39 0.78 -26.99
CA ARG A 152 -12.16 0.98 -25.76
C ARG A 152 -11.29 1.64 -24.68
N CYS A 153 -11.84 2.60 -23.96
CA CYS A 153 -11.23 3.11 -22.72
C CYS A 153 -11.37 2.06 -21.61
N GLU A 154 -10.26 1.59 -21.04
CA GLU A 154 -10.24 0.55 -20.01
C GLU A 154 -9.85 1.13 -18.64
N CYS A 155 -10.71 1.97 -18.07
CA CYS A 155 -10.46 2.61 -16.78
C CYS A 155 -10.52 1.61 -15.61
N TYR A 156 -9.52 1.66 -14.74
CA TYR A 156 -9.51 0.90 -13.50
C TYR A 156 -10.38 1.60 -12.43
N LEU A 157 -11.56 1.04 -12.18
CA LEU A 157 -12.61 1.64 -11.34
C LEU A 157 -12.14 2.16 -9.98
N VAL A 158 -11.23 1.46 -9.32
CA VAL A 158 -10.74 1.86 -7.99
C VAL A 158 -9.85 3.12 -8.09
N GLY A 159 -9.06 3.24 -9.16
CA GLY A 159 -8.11 4.33 -9.38
C GLY A 159 -8.65 5.51 -10.20
N THR A 160 -9.82 5.39 -10.82
CA THR A 160 -10.46 6.44 -11.64
C THR A 160 -11.51 7.21 -10.85
N GLU A 161 -11.57 8.52 -11.02
CA GLU A 161 -12.64 9.38 -10.48
C GLU A 161 -13.99 9.01 -11.09
N ALA A 162 -15.04 8.98 -10.27
CA ALA A 162 -16.39 8.63 -10.71
C ALA A 162 -17.29 9.87 -10.69
N ASP A 163 -18.23 9.93 -11.64
CA ASP A 163 -19.23 11.00 -11.69
C ASP A 163 -20.39 10.76 -10.69
N THR A 164 -21.43 11.59 -10.76
CA THR A 164 -22.60 11.47 -9.86
C THR A 164 -23.41 10.19 -10.05
N LEU A 165 -23.17 9.45 -11.13
CA LEU A 165 -23.85 8.19 -11.47
C LEU A 165 -22.93 6.98 -11.21
N GLU A 166 -21.79 7.18 -10.54
CA GLU A 166 -20.76 6.17 -10.27
C GLU A 166 -20.07 5.62 -11.55
N GLU A 167 -20.13 6.36 -12.66
CA GLU A 167 -19.45 6.00 -13.91
C GLU A 167 -18.04 6.61 -13.97
N PRO A 168 -17.04 5.88 -14.52
CA PRO A 168 -15.67 6.38 -14.60
C PRO A 168 -15.56 7.58 -15.53
N ILE A 169 -14.89 8.63 -15.08
CA ILE A 169 -14.63 9.84 -15.87
C ILE A 169 -13.37 9.63 -16.72
N TYR A 170 -13.44 9.96 -18.01
CA TYR A 170 -12.32 9.88 -18.94
C TYR A 170 -12.39 10.94 -20.05
N ASP A 171 -11.26 11.20 -20.70
CA ASP A 171 -11.13 12.06 -21.87
C ASP A 171 -11.23 11.22 -23.16
N SER A 172 -12.36 11.34 -23.85
CA SER A 172 -12.62 10.65 -25.13
C SER A 172 -11.68 11.02 -26.28
N SER A 173 -10.95 12.15 -26.19
CA SER A 173 -10.06 12.59 -27.27
C SER A 173 -8.72 11.85 -27.27
N ILE A 174 -8.24 11.46 -26.09
CA ILE A 174 -6.95 10.79 -25.89
C ILE A 174 -7.08 9.40 -25.26
N GLY A 175 -8.27 9.03 -24.76
CA GLY A 175 -8.51 7.75 -24.11
C GLY A 175 -7.98 7.63 -22.69
N ALA A 176 -7.63 8.74 -22.07
CA ALA A 176 -7.07 8.76 -20.73
C ALA A 176 -8.18 8.92 -19.69
N CYS A 177 -8.17 8.08 -18.67
CA CYS A 177 -9.05 8.14 -17.53
C CYS A 177 -8.62 9.27 -16.58
N VAL A 178 -9.58 9.90 -15.90
CA VAL A 178 -9.27 10.91 -14.88
C VAL A 178 -8.91 10.18 -13.60
N CYS A 179 -7.63 10.18 -13.27
CA CYS A 179 -7.13 9.40 -12.14
C CYS A 179 -7.36 10.10 -10.80
N LYS A 180 -7.61 9.29 -9.78
CA LYS A 180 -7.64 9.71 -8.38
C LYS A 180 -6.28 10.21 -7.92
N ASN A 181 -6.28 10.81 -6.75
CA ASN A 181 -5.08 11.40 -6.15
C ASN A 181 -3.90 10.41 -6.15
N LYS A 182 -2.78 10.80 -6.77
CA LYS A 182 -1.54 10.00 -6.84
C LYS A 182 -1.66 8.64 -7.53
N VAL A 183 -2.67 8.48 -8.37
CA VAL A 183 -2.82 7.39 -9.34
C VAL A 183 -2.38 7.90 -10.72
N VAL A 184 -1.68 7.07 -11.49
CA VAL A 184 -1.10 7.38 -12.80
C VAL A 184 -1.39 6.27 -13.82
N GLY A 185 -1.06 6.57 -15.08
CA GLY A 185 -1.33 5.69 -16.22
C GLY A 185 -2.60 6.11 -16.98
N MET A 186 -2.69 5.76 -18.27
CA MET A 186 -3.87 6.08 -19.08
C MET A 186 -5.15 5.47 -18.51
N ASN A 187 -5.03 4.32 -17.84
CA ASN A 187 -6.13 3.56 -17.29
C ASN A 187 -6.26 3.71 -15.76
N CYS A 188 -5.44 4.56 -15.13
CA CYS A 188 -5.40 4.76 -13.67
C CYS A 188 -5.20 3.46 -12.87
N ASP A 189 -4.32 2.59 -13.37
CA ASP A 189 -4.07 1.24 -12.85
C ASP A 189 -2.82 1.16 -11.96
N GLN A 190 -2.08 2.27 -11.79
CA GLN A 190 -0.80 2.31 -11.09
C GLN A 190 -0.73 3.50 -10.12
N CYS A 191 -0.06 3.31 -8.99
CA CYS A 191 0.29 4.45 -8.13
C CYS A 191 1.49 5.19 -8.71
N GLU A 192 1.53 6.51 -8.50
CA GLU A 192 2.76 7.30 -8.72
C GLU A 192 3.90 6.72 -7.86
N ASP A 193 5.14 6.76 -8.37
CA ASP A 193 6.30 6.29 -7.63
C ASP A 193 6.40 6.96 -6.26
N GLY A 194 6.52 6.14 -5.21
CA GLY A 194 6.51 6.61 -3.83
C GLY A 194 5.12 6.75 -3.19
N PHE A 195 4.09 6.18 -3.83
CA PHE A 195 2.75 6.04 -3.27
C PHE A 195 2.27 4.58 -3.30
N TYR A 196 1.32 4.23 -2.45
CA TYR A 196 0.81 2.85 -2.28
C TYR A 196 -0.67 2.84 -1.84
N ASN A 197 -1.25 1.63 -1.77
CA ASN A 197 -2.60 1.36 -1.24
C ASN A 197 -3.73 2.05 -2.02
N MET A 198 -3.73 1.87 -3.35
CA MET A 198 -4.84 2.28 -4.22
C MET A 198 -6.17 1.63 -3.83
N GLN A 199 -6.13 0.43 -3.21
CA GLN A 199 -7.29 -0.33 -2.77
C GLN A 199 -8.13 0.37 -1.70
N SER A 200 -7.65 1.47 -1.12
CA SER A 200 -8.44 2.34 -0.24
C SER A 200 -9.66 2.92 -0.96
N GLY A 201 -9.59 3.06 -2.29
CA GLY A 201 -10.61 3.73 -3.10
C GLY A 201 -10.52 5.26 -3.07
N GLU A 202 -9.57 5.84 -2.33
CA GLU A 202 -9.36 7.30 -2.23
C GLU A 202 -8.16 7.78 -3.07
N GLY A 203 -7.50 6.87 -3.80
CA GLY A 203 -6.24 7.11 -4.49
C GLY A 203 -5.07 6.46 -3.74
N CYS A 204 -3.84 6.92 -4.01
CA CYS A 204 -2.64 6.37 -3.40
C CYS A 204 -2.11 7.27 -2.27
N HIS A 205 -1.59 6.65 -1.22
CA HIS A 205 -1.01 7.32 -0.07
C HIS A 205 0.51 7.33 -0.14
N SER A 206 1.16 8.38 0.37
CA SER A 206 2.62 8.49 0.37
C SER A 206 3.27 7.36 1.17
N CYS A 207 4.34 6.78 0.64
CA CYS A 207 5.16 5.78 1.32
C CYS A 207 5.86 6.37 2.55
N ASN A 208 6.28 7.65 2.49
CA ASN A 208 7.09 8.33 3.51
C ASN A 208 8.38 7.56 3.88
N CYS A 209 9.10 7.05 2.87
CA CYS A 209 10.40 6.43 3.05
C CYS A 209 11.44 7.45 3.53
N ASP A 210 12.22 7.11 4.55
CA ASP A 210 13.35 7.93 4.98
C ASP A 210 14.42 7.96 3.88
N PRO A 211 14.86 9.17 3.44
CA PRO A 211 15.79 9.30 2.31
C PRO A 211 17.22 8.84 2.62
N ILE A 212 17.56 8.67 3.90
CA ILE A 212 18.87 8.16 4.34
C ILE A 212 18.80 6.64 4.50
N GLY A 213 17.75 6.15 5.16
CA GLY A 213 17.63 4.74 5.51
C GLY A 213 16.99 3.83 4.45
N SER A 214 16.41 4.40 3.39
CA SER A 214 15.79 3.65 2.29
C SER A 214 16.62 3.70 1.02
N TYR A 215 16.53 2.68 0.16
CA TYR A 215 17.20 2.68 -1.15
C TYR A 215 16.66 3.76 -2.09
N ASN A 216 15.36 4.03 -2.00
CA ASN A 216 14.66 5.04 -2.78
C ASN A 216 13.34 5.41 -2.07
N SER A 217 12.55 6.26 -2.69
CA SER A 217 11.23 6.66 -2.18
C SER A 217 10.12 5.64 -2.47
N THR A 218 10.39 4.52 -3.15
CA THR A 218 9.36 3.54 -3.50
C THR A 218 9.15 2.52 -2.38
N CYS A 219 7.93 2.00 -2.32
CA CYS A 219 7.54 1.02 -1.32
C CYS A 219 6.64 -0.06 -1.91
N ASN A 220 6.37 -1.10 -1.14
CA ASN A 220 5.43 -2.14 -1.53
C ASN A 220 4.03 -1.54 -1.76
N LEU A 221 3.45 -1.80 -2.93
CA LEU A 221 2.17 -1.21 -3.37
C LEU A 221 0.96 -1.53 -2.48
N TYR A 222 1.04 -2.56 -1.64
CA TYR A 222 -0.05 -2.97 -0.74
C TYR A 222 0.26 -2.63 0.72
N SER A 223 1.43 -3.01 1.21
CA SER A 223 1.78 -2.83 2.63
C SER A 223 2.34 -1.44 2.94
N GLY A 224 2.85 -0.72 1.94
CA GLY A 224 3.55 0.55 2.11
C GLY A 224 4.93 0.42 2.75
N GLN A 225 5.49 -0.79 2.82
CA GLN A 225 6.83 -1.01 3.37
C GLN A 225 7.90 -0.54 2.40
N CYS A 226 8.71 0.45 2.79
CA CYS A 226 9.86 0.91 2.03
C CYS A 226 10.99 -0.12 2.03
N TYR A 227 11.81 -0.06 0.99
CA TYR A 227 12.98 -0.91 0.83
C TYR A 227 14.15 -0.33 1.65
N CYS A 228 14.34 -0.85 2.86
CA CYS A 228 15.37 -0.36 3.79
C CYS A 228 16.77 -0.79 3.34
N GLY A 229 17.75 0.08 3.56
CA GLY A 229 19.16 -0.18 3.35
C GLY A 229 19.75 -1.21 4.33
N PRO A 230 21.02 -1.60 4.16
CA PRO A 230 21.65 -2.64 4.96
C PRO A 230 21.62 -2.33 6.47
N GLY A 231 21.01 -3.21 7.26
CA GLY A 231 20.96 -3.06 8.71
C GLY A 231 20.03 -1.96 9.21
N VAL A 232 19.23 -1.35 8.33
CA VAL A 232 18.20 -0.37 8.66
C VAL A 232 16.85 -1.07 8.81
N THR A 233 16.06 -0.63 9.77
CA THR A 233 14.69 -1.07 10.02
C THR A 233 13.78 0.12 10.35
N GLY A 234 12.53 -0.18 10.66
CA GLY A 234 11.49 0.82 10.89
C GLY A 234 10.28 0.49 10.04
N LEU A 235 9.18 0.21 10.72
CA LEU A 235 7.91 -0.09 10.06
C LEU A 235 7.60 1.04 9.08
N ARG A 236 7.47 0.66 7.81
CA ARG A 236 7.14 1.51 6.67
C ARG A 236 8.20 2.53 6.26
N SER A 237 8.87 3.24 7.17
CA SER A 237 9.73 4.38 6.80
C SER A 237 11.25 4.17 6.91
N CYS A 238 11.75 3.04 7.41
CA CYS A 238 13.21 2.76 7.45
C CYS A 238 14.06 3.83 8.17
N TYR A 239 13.63 4.27 9.36
CA TYR A 239 14.17 5.46 10.03
C TYR A 239 15.19 5.18 11.15
N HIS A 240 15.54 3.92 11.43
CA HIS A 240 16.51 3.60 12.48
C HIS A 240 17.25 2.28 12.22
N CYS A 241 18.36 2.07 12.92
CA CYS A 241 19.11 0.82 12.80
C CYS A 241 18.36 -0.36 13.44
N ASP A 242 18.55 -1.55 12.86
CA ASP A 242 18.09 -2.80 13.46
C ASP A 242 18.75 -3.04 14.82
N ALA A 243 18.16 -3.96 15.60
CA ALA A 243 18.72 -4.38 16.86
C ALA A 243 20.18 -4.83 16.67
N ARG A 244 21.05 -4.37 17.59
CA ARG A 244 22.50 -4.67 17.57
C ARG A 244 23.28 -3.99 16.43
N LYS A 245 22.71 -2.93 15.84
CA LYS A 245 23.40 -2.05 14.89
C LYS A 245 23.34 -0.59 15.32
N TYR A 246 24.26 0.23 14.81
CA TYR A 246 24.36 1.66 15.11
C TYR A 246 24.89 2.44 13.89
N GLY A 247 24.97 3.77 14.02
CA GLY A 247 25.57 4.61 12.98
C GLY A 247 24.69 4.79 11.73
N PHE A 248 23.43 5.21 11.92
CA PHE A 248 22.48 5.43 10.82
C PHE A 248 23.03 6.42 9.79
N SER A 249 23.27 5.93 8.57
CA SER A 249 23.89 6.68 7.48
C SER A 249 23.39 6.20 6.10
N LEU A 250 23.83 6.86 5.02
CA LEU A 250 23.51 6.47 3.64
C LEU A 250 24.08 5.09 3.25
N GLU A 251 25.10 4.61 3.96
CA GLU A 251 25.68 3.27 3.76
C GLU A 251 24.93 2.19 4.55
N GLY A 252 23.94 2.58 5.35
CA GLY A 252 23.19 1.73 6.26
C GLY A 252 23.68 1.85 7.70
N CYS A 253 23.62 0.74 8.43
CA CYS A 253 24.05 0.65 9.82
C CYS A 253 25.13 -0.41 10.05
N GLU A 254 26.08 -0.08 10.91
CA GLU A 254 27.18 -0.94 11.34
C GLU A 254 26.78 -1.83 12.50
N ASP A 255 27.41 -3.02 12.61
CA ASP A 255 27.21 -3.91 13.75
C ASP A 255 27.86 -3.36 15.02
N CYS A 256 27.15 -3.45 16.15
CA CYS A 256 27.69 -3.03 17.45
C CYS A 256 28.95 -3.82 17.83
N GLU A 257 28.95 -5.11 17.50
CA GLU A 257 30.00 -6.08 17.87
C GLU A 257 30.30 -6.09 19.38
N CYS A 258 29.25 -6.10 20.20
CA CYS A 258 29.38 -6.23 21.65
C CYS A 258 29.94 -7.61 22.03
N ASP A 259 30.92 -7.64 22.93
CA ASP A 259 31.47 -8.87 23.47
C ASP A 259 30.41 -9.62 24.26
N VAL A 260 30.24 -10.91 23.95
CA VAL A 260 29.18 -11.75 24.54
C VAL A 260 29.40 -12.08 26.02
N ILE A 261 30.64 -11.96 26.50
CA ILE A 261 31.01 -12.22 27.88
C ILE A 261 31.04 -10.91 28.67
N GLY A 262 31.57 -9.84 28.08
CA GLY A 262 31.80 -8.54 28.72
C GLY A 262 30.63 -7.57 28.68
N SER A 263 29.52 -7.88 28.00
CA SER A 263 28.36 -6.99 27.86
C SER A 263 27.11 -7.58 28.52
N ASN A 264 26.27 -6.71 29.10
CA ASN A 264 24.96 -7.08 29.65
C ASN A 264 23.91 -7.38 28.56
N ASP A 265 24.03 -6.72 27.40
CA ASP A 265 23.19 -6.88 26.21
C ASP A 265 24.08 -6.69 24.99
N LEU A 266 23.69 -7.30 23.87
CA LEU A 266 24.33 -7.16 22.57
C LEU A 266 23.81 -5.96 21.77
N LYS A 267 22.79 -5.26 22.27
CA LYS A 267 22.30 -3.99 21.73
C LYS A 267 23.12 -2.83 22.28
N CYS A 268 23.73 -2.05 21.39
CA CYS A 268 24.43 -0.82 21.76
C CYS A 268 23.52 0.41 21.64
N ASN A 269 23.99 1.54 22.16
CA ASN A 269 23.30 2.84 22.04
C ASN A 269 23.57 3.51 20.67
N ALA A 270 22.97 4.67 20.43
CA ALA A 270 23.12 5.42 19.16
C ALA A 270 24.58 5.65 18.69
N PRO A 271 25.54 6.03 19.57
CA PRO A 271 26.95 6.13 19.19
C PRO A 271 27.72 4.79 19.14
N GLY A 272 27.05 3.65 19.33
CA GLY A 272 27.66 2.32 19.20
C GLY A 272 28.27 1.75 20.48
N GLN A 273 28.09 2.39 21.63
CA GLN A 273 28.63 1.93 22.90
C GLN A 273 27.76 0.80 23.49
N CYS A 274 28.38 -0.35 23.72
CA CYS A 274 27.77 -1.51 24.35
C CYS A 274 27.65 -1.32 25.87
N PRO A 275 26.62 -1.90 26.50
CA PRO A 275 26.42 -1.85 27.94
C PRO A 275 27.37 -2.83 28.66
N CYS A 276 28.57 -2.38 29.00
CA CYS A 276 29.60 -3.22 29.61
C CYS A 276 29.24 -3.68 31.02
N LEU A 277 29.67 -4.89 31.37
CA LEU A 277 29.71 -5.38 32.74
C LEU A 277 30.74 -4.62 33.57
N ASP A 278 30.61 -4.74 34.89
CA ASP A 278 31.59 -4.20 35.83
C ASP A 278 32.99 -4.72 35.51
N ASN A 279 33.98 -3.83 35.61
CA ASN A 279 35.39 -4.09 35.31
C ASN A 279 35.71 -4.41 33.84
N VAL A 280 34.78 -4.15 32.92
CA VAL A 280 35.01 -4.25 31.48
C VAL A 280 34.77 -2.88 30.82
N GLU A 281 35.58 -2.54 29.83
CA GLU A 281 35.51 -1.25 29.14
C GLU A 281 35.78 -1.33 27.63
N GLY A 282 35.65 -0.17 26.98
CA GLY A 282 35.71 -0.02 25.53
C GLY A 282 34.33 -0.08 24.88
N ARG A 283 34.24 0.36 23.62
CA ARG A 283 32.99 0.39 22.86
C ARG A 283 32.31 -0.97 22.78
N ARG A 284 33.11 -2.03 22.60
CA ARG A 284 32.68 -3.43 22.45
C ARG A 284 32.74 -4.22 23.76
N CYS A 285 33.14 -3.60 24.87
CA CYS A 285 33.30 -4.29 26.16
C CYS A 285 34.22 -5.53 26.09
N ASN A 286 35.34 -5.42 25.38
CA ASN A 286 36.31 -6.51 25.21
C ASN A 286 37.65 -6.24 25.90
N ARG A 287 37.76 -5.16 26.67
CA ARG A 287 38.98 -4.81 27.42
C ARG A 287 38.69 -4.84 28.91
N GLN A 288 39.57 -5.48 29.69
CA GLN A 288 39.45 -5.42 31.14
C GLN A 288 39.89 -4.06 31.66
N ARG A 289 39.16 -3.57 32.65
CA ARG A 289 39.45 -2.31 33.32
C ARG A 289 40.45 -2.58 34.43
N GLU A 290 41.73 -2.40 34.13
CA GLU A 290 42.82 -2.53 35.10
C GLU A 290 42.81 -1.40 36.15
N LYS A 291 41.89 -1.43 37.12
CA LYS A 291 41.78 -0.35 38.10
C LYS A 291 42.17 -0.69 39.54
N GLU A 292 42.13 -1.96 39.95
CA GLU A 292 42.50 -2.33 41.32
C GLU A 292 43.69 -3.28 41.37
N ILE A 293 43.67 -4.39 40.64
CA ILE A 293 44.74 -5.39 40.71
C ILE A 293 46.09 -4.79 40.29
N THR A 294 46.17 -4.07 39.17
CA THR A 294 47.43 -3.43 38.72
C THR A 294 47.93 -2.37 39.70
N ARG A 295 47.02 -1.61 40.33
CA ARG A 295 47.39 -0.59 41.33
C ARG A 295 47.90 -1.23 42.62
N THR A 296 47.24 -2.27 43.10
CA THR A 296 47.68 -3.05 44.27
C THR A 296 49.00 -3.76 43.98
N LEU A 297 49.17 -4.35 42.79
CA LEU A 297 50.43 -4.98 42.37
C LEU A 297 51.57 -3.97 42.32
N ALA A 298 51.34 -2.75 41.80
CA ALA A 298 52.35 -1.70 41.81
C ALA A 298 52.78 -1.34 43.23
N THR A 299 51.84 -1.15 44.16
CA THR A 299 52.16 -0.87 45.57
C THR A 299 52.86 -2.04 46.27
N VAL A 300 52.46 -3.28 46.01
CA VAL A 300 53.12 -4.47 46.57
C VAL A 300 54.54 -4.59 46.04
N THR A 301 54.77 -4.28 44.77
CA THR A 301 56.12 -4.28 44.17
C THR A 301 57.03 -3.26 44.84
N GLU A 302 56.52 -2.07 45.15
CA GLU A 302 57.28 -1.02 45.87
C GLU A 302 57.66 -1.49 47.29
N TYR A 303 56.75 -2.14 48.01
CA TYR A 303 57.06 -2.73 49.32
C TYR A 303 58.07 -3.86 49.26
N ILE A 304 58.04 -4.71 48.22
CA ILE A 304 59.01 -5.81 48.05
C ILE A 304 60.43 -5.24 47.90
N VAL A 305 60.60 -4.21 47.06
CA VAL A 305 61.91 -3.56 46.86
C VAL A 305 62.48 -2.99 48.17
N GLU A 306 61.62 -2.39 49.01
CA GLU A 306 62.06 -1.86 50.31
C GLU A 306 62.46 -2.97 51.29
N ILE A 307 61.74 -4.10 51.29
CA ILE A 307 62.06 -5.27 52.12
C ILE A 307 63.37 -5.92 51.66
N GLU A 308 63.59 -6.05 50.35
CA GLU A 308 64.85 -6.58 49.79
C GLU A 308 66.05 -5.72 50.22
N ALA A 309 65.95 -4.39 50.10
CA ALA A 309 67.01 -3.48 50.54
C ALA A 309 67.34 -3.61 52.03
N ARG A 310 66.31 -3.74 52.89
CA ARG A 310 66.50 -3.99 54.33
C ARG A 310 67.13 -5.35 54.62
N THR A 311 66.84 -6.35 53.80
CA THR A 311 67.39 -7.70 53.94
C THR A 311 68.86 -7.73 53.56
N ASP A 312 69.24 -7.02 52.49
CA ASP A 312 70.64 -6.85 52.07
C ASP A 312 71.46 -6.10 53.14
N ASP A 313 70.90 -5.05 53.72
CA ASP A 313 71.53 -4.34 54.84
C ASP A 313 71.73 -5.24 56.06
N ALA A 314 70.72 -6.06 56.40
CA ALA A 314 70.81 -7.02 57.49
C ALA A 314 71.87 -8.12 57.22
N GLN A 315 71.97 -8.61 55.98
CA GLN A 315 73.02 -9.54 55.58
C GLN A 315 74.40 -8.91 55.71
N ARG A 316 74.58 -7.67 55.22
CA ARG A 316 75.86 -6.95 55.37
C ARG A 316 76.25 -6.74 56.82
N ILE A 317 75.28 -6.46 57.70
CA ILE A 317 75.52 -6.41 59.15
C ILE A 317 75.92 -7.78 59.69
N GLY A 318 75.23 -8.85 59.29
CA GLY A 318 75.57 -10.23 59.65
C GLY A 318 77.00 -10.61 59.25
N ASP A 319 77.41 -10.32 58.02
CA ASP A 319 78.76 -10.58 57.52
C ASP A 319 79.81 -9.80 58.31
N ASN A 320 79.56 -8.51 58.59
CA ASN A 320 80.45 -7.70 59.42
C ASN A 320 80.59 -8.26 60.84
N ILE A 321 79.48 -8.72 61.44
CA ILE A 321 79.49 -9.34 62.77
C ILE A 321 80.32 -10.64 62.75
N ASN A 322 80.15 -11.48 61.72
CA ASN A 322 80.93 -12.71 61.58
C ASN A 322 82.43 -12.41 61.44
N ILE A 323 82.82 -11.43 60.64
CA ILE A 323 84.24 -11.01 60.50
C ILE A 323 84.80 -10.55 61.85
N VAL A 324 84.04 -9.75 62.61
CA VAL A 324 84.47 -9.29 63.94
C VAL A 324 84.60 -10.45 64.91
N LEU A 325 83.65 -11.40 64.90
CA LEU A 325 83.70 -12.62 65.70
C LEU A 325 84.94 -13.44 65.38
N GLU A 326 85.21 -13.74 64.11
CA GLU A 326 86.41 -14.47 63.66
C GLU A 326 87.70 -13.75 64.11
N THR A 327 87.74 -12.42 63.99
CA THR A 327 88.88 -11.61 64.43
C THR A 327 89.08 -11.68 65.95
N LEU A 328 88.00 -11.63 66.73
CA LEU A 328 88.04 -11.74 68.19
C LEU A 328 88.47 -13.14 68.63
N GLU A 329 87.95 -14.19 68.00
CA GLU A 329 88.35 -15.57 68.25
C GLU A 329 89.85 -15.77 67.97
N GLN A 330 90.35 -15.24 66.85
CA GLN A 330 91.77 -15.30 66.52
C GLN A 330 92.61 -14.60 67.59
N ARG A 331 92.26 -13.36 67.96
CA ARG A 331 93.00 -12.63 69.01
C ARG A 331 92.95 -13.32 70.36
N PHE A 332 91.81 -13.90 70.73
CA PHE A 332 91.69 -14.66 71.96
C PHE A 332 92.63 -15.87 71.98
N ASN A 333 92.68 -16.62 70.87
CA ASN A 333 93.58 -17.77 70.74
C ASN A 333 95.06 -17.36 70.76
N GLU A 334 95.42 -16.26 70.10
CA GLU A 334 96.77 -15.68 70.14
C GLU A 334 97.18 -15.29 71.58
N ILE A 335 96.33 -14.53 72.28
CA ILE A 335 96.58 -14.11 73.67
C ILE A 335 96.68 -15.33 74.59
N SER A 336 95.78 -16.29 74.45
CA SER A 336 95.81 -17.51 75.27
C SER A 336 97.12 -18.28 75.08
N THR A 337 97.57 -18.43 73.83
CA THR A 337 98.83 -19.11 73.50
C THR A 337 100.03 -18.35 74.06
N GLN A 338 100.04 -17.02 73.94
CA GLN A 338 101.11 -16.18 74.48
C GLN A 338 101.19 -16.29 76.01
N LEU A 339 100.04 -16.26 76.70
CA LEU A 339 99.97 -16.40 78.15
C LEU A 339 100.52 -17.77 78.62
N GLU A 340 100.20 -18.84 77.91
CA GLU A 340 100.75 -20.17 78.19
C GLU A 340 102.27 -20.24 78.01
N GLN A 341 102.79 -19.61 76.95
CA GLN A 341 104.23 -19.55 76.69
C GLN A 341 104.95 -18.73 77.77
N ASP A 342 104.41 -17.57 78.14
CA ASP A 342 104.97 -16.71 79.18
C ASP A 342 104.96 -17.42 80.55
N ALA A 343 103.89 -18.13 80.88
CA ALA A 343 103.81 -18.93 82.11
C ALA A 343 104.84 -20.06 82.13
N LYS A 344 105.01 -20.80 81.02
CA LYS A 344 106.05 -21.85 80.89
C LYS A 344 107.45 -21.28 81.07
N LYS A 345 107.74 -20.14 80.46
CA LYS A 345 109.02 -19.45 80.58
C LYS A 345 109.28 -18.99 82.01
N ALA A 346 108.30 -18.36 82.65
CA ALA A 346 108.42 -17.91 84.04
C ALA A 346 108.69 -19.07 85.02
N LEU A 347 108.06 -20.23 84.80
CA LEU A 347 108.33 -21.46 85.55
C LEU A 347 109.76 -21.99 85.33
N GLN A 348 110.24 -21.99 84.09
CA GLN A 348 111.62 -22.37 83.77
C GLN A 348 112.63 -21.44 84.44
N ASP A 349 112.44 -20.12 84.33
CA ASP A 349 113.30 -19.12 84.97
C ASP A 349 113.31 -19.30 86.50
N ALA A 350 112.16 -19.59 87.11
CA ALA A 350 112.06 -19.85 88.55
C ALA A 350 112.80 -21.14 88.95
N TRP A 351 112.70 -22.19 88.14
CA TRP A 351 113.41 -23.45 88.35
C TRP A 351 114.93 -23.26 88.26
N GLU A 352 115.42 -22.52 87.27
CA GLU A 352 116.86 -22.21 87.14
C GLU A 352 117.39 -21.41 88.33
N ARG A 353 116.65 -20.39 88.79
CA ARG A 353 116.99 -19.65 90.02
C ARG A 353 117.05 -20.56 91.25
N SER A 354 116.09 -21.47 91.41
CA SER A 354 116.09 -22.44 92.51
C SER A 354 117.32 -23.34 92.47
N LYS A 355 117.71 -23.82 91.28
CA LYS A 355 118.92 -24.64 91.09
C LYS A 355 120.20 -23.88 91.48
N GLN A 356 120.32 -22.61 91.10
CA GLN A 356 121.47 -21.77 91.48
C GLN A 356 121.56 -21.59 93.01
N VAL A 357 120.43 -21.29 93.67
CA VAL A 357 120.38 -21.16 95.14
C VAL A 357 120.76 -22.48 95.82
N GLY A 358 120.28 -23.61 95.28
CA GLY A 358 120.68 -24.95 95.75
C GLY A 358 122.19 -25.17 95.68
N GLN A 359 122.82 -24.88 94.54
CA GLN A 359 124.27 -24.99 94.36
C GLN A 359 125.06 -24.07 95.31
N GLN A 360 124.57 -22.85 95.56
CA GLN A 360 125.17 -21.94 96.54
C GLN A 360 125.09 -22.50 97.97
N SER A 361 123.95 -23.11 98.34
CA SER A 361 123.76 -23.77 99.64
C SER A 361 124.71 -24.96 99.83
N ASP A 362 124.87 -25.79 98.80
CA ASP A 362 125.82 -26.91 98.82
C ASP A 362 127.27 -26.44 98.97
N ASN A 363 127.64 -25.36 98.26
CA ASN A 363 128.97 -24.76 98.37
C ASN A 363 129.22 -24.19 99.78
N MET A 364 128.25 -23.48 100.38
CA MET A 364 128.37 -23.04 101.77
C MET A 364 128.50 -24.21 102.75
N SER A 365 127.77 -25.31 102.52
CA SER A 365 127.86 -26.51 103.35
C SER A 365 129.25 -27.15 103.28
N LYS A 366 129.87 -27.19 102.10
CA LYS A 366 131.27 -27.64 101.94
C LYS A 366 132.26 -26.73 102.64
N ILE A 367 132.09 -25.41 102.53
CA ILE A 367 132.94 -24.43 103.24
C ILE A 367 132.82 -24.64 104.76
N ALA A 368 131.60 -24.84 105.28
CA ALA A 368 131.36 -25.10 106.69
C ALA A 368 131.96 -26.43 107.17
N GLN A 369 132.02 -27.46 106.31
CA GLN A 369 132.71 -28.71 106.61
C GLN A 369 134.24 -28.57 106.63
N GLN A 370 134.83 -27.75 105.75
CA GLN A 370 136.26 -27.48 105.74
C GLN A 370 136.74 -26.61 106.91
N ALA A 371 135.83 -25.85 107.53
CA ALA A 371 136.12 -25.01 108.70
C ALA A 371 136.01 -25.76 110.05
N ARG A 372 135.59 -27.03 110.04
CA ARG A 372 135.62 -27.95 111.20
C ARG A 372 136.87 -28.81 111.14
#